data_AF-A0A948UGN4-F1
#
_entry.id   AF-A0A948UGN4-F1
#
_cell.length_a   1.000
_cell.length_b   1.000
_cell.length_c   1.000
_cell.angle_alpha   90.00
_cell.angle_beta   90.00
_cell.angle_gamma   90.00
#
_symmetry.space_group_name_H-M   'P 1'
#
loop_
_entity.id
_entity.type
_entity.pdbx_description
1 polymer ?
#
loop_
_entity_poly.entity_id
_entity_poly.type
_entity_poly.pdbx_seq_one_letter_code
_entity_poly.pdbx_strand_id
1 'polypeptide(L)' 'MNNLKASQAIQVTQELNKNNREREVGGLIEVMQKYKIEQGLVLVQDLKKETEEKVDNKKIKFVSLLKRLLEE' A
#
# COMPACT_ATOMS: atom_id res chain seq x y z
N MET A 1 -8.26 6.48 28.23
CA MET A 1 -7.50 6.59 26.97
C MET A 1 -8.30 5.87 25.90
N ASN A 2 -8.70 6.55 24.82
CA ASN A 2 -9.39 5.87 23.71
C ASN A 2 -8.43 4.86 23.07
N ASN A 3 -8.86 3.60 22.94
CA ASN A 3 -8.12 2.58 22.18
C ASN A 3 -8.15 2.98 20.69
N LEU A 4 -7.11 3.68 20.23
CA LEU A 4 -6.95 4.01 18.82
C LEU A 4 -6.67 2.73 18.03
N LYS A 5 -7.59 2.37 17.12
CA LYS A 5 -7.43 1.24 16.21
C LYS A 5 -6.87 1.76 14.89
N ALA A 6 -5.73 1.23 14.46
CA ALA A 6 -5.20 1.52 13.13
C ALA A 6 -6.20 1.06 12.06
N SER A 7 -6.57 1.97 11.16
CA SER A 7 -7.58 1.73 10.12
C SER A 7 -6.99 1.45 8.75
N GLN A 8 -5.74 1.85 8.50
CA GLN A 8 -5.09 1.75 7.19
C GLN A 8 -3.57 1.64 7.33
N ALA A 9 -2.94 0.91 6.41
CA ALA A 9 -1.50 0.88 6.23
C ALA A 9 -1.17 1.44 4.84
N ILE A 10 -0.21 2.36 4.76
CA ILE A 10 0.19 3.04 3.54
C ILE A 10 1.70 2.90 3.36
N GLN A 11 2.11 2.39 2.21
CA GLN A 11 3.50 2.39 1.75
C GLN A 11 3.62 3.42 0.62
N VAL A 12 4.71 4.19 0.61
CA VAL A 12 4.97 5.17 -0.44
C VAL A 12 6.34 4.89 -1.04
N THR A 13 6.41 4.81 -2.37
CA THR A 13 7.67 4.62 -3.08
C THR A 13 7.68 5.45 -4.37
N GLN A 14 8.86 5.86 -4.82
CA GLN A 14 9.01 6.56 -6.10
C GLN A 14 8.73 5.60 -7.27
N GLU A 15 9.36 4.44 -7.26
CA GLU A 15 9.19 3.39 -8.26
C GLU A 15 8.86 2.06 -7.61
N LEU A 16 8.16 1.20 -8.35
CA LEU A 16 7.91 -0.19 -7.97
C LEU A 16 8.35 -1.11 -9.10
N ASN A 17 9.37 -1.90 -8.85
CA ASN A 17 9.98 -2.81 -9.82
C ASN A 17 10.32 -4.14 -9.15
N LYS A 18 10.82 -5.12 -9.93
CA LYS A 18 11.10 -6.47 -9.42
C LYS A 18 12.10 -6.50 -8.26
N ASN A 19 13.02 -5.53 -8.19
CA ASN A 19 14.10 -5.51 -7.20
C ASN A 19 13.66 -4.96 -5.84
N ASN A 20 12.62 -4.11 -5.80
CA ASN A 20 12.13 -3.52 -4.57
C ASN A 20 10.75 -4.04 -4.13
N ARG A 21 9.99 -4.67 -5.03
CA ARG A 21 8.60 -5.07 -4.77
C ARG A 21 8.46 -5.93 -3.52
N GLU A 22 9.34 -6.90 -3.32
CA GLU A 22 9.30 -7.78 -2.14
C GLU A 22 9.44 -6.98 -0.84
N ARG A 23 10.38 -6.03 -0.79
CA ARG A 23 10.59 -5.15 0.36
C ARG A 23 9.40 -4.23 0.61
N GLU A 24 8.93 -3.54 -0.43
CA GLU A 24 7.84 -2.54 -0.30
C GLU A 24 6.51 -3.21 0.09
N VAL A 25 6.17 -4.31 -0.58
CA VAL A 25 4.91 -5.03 -0.34
C VAL A 25 4.99 -5.87 0.93
N GLY A 26 6.13 -6.50 1.20
CA GLY A 26 6.35 -7.30 2.41
C GLY A 26 6.23 -6.46 3.69
N GLY A 27 6.91 -5.31 3.75
CA GLY A 27 6.81 -4.41 4.90
C GLY A 27 5.38 -3.91 5.15
N LEU A 28 4.62 -3.62 4.07
CA LEU A 28 3.21 -3.27 4.19
C LEU A 28 2.39 -4.42 4.80
N ILE A 29 2.57 -5.65 4.30
CA ILE A 29 1.85 -6.84 4.77
C ILE A 29 2.15 -7.10 6.25
N GLU A 30 3.41 -7.01 6.68
CA GLU A 30 3.80 -7.20 8.08
C GLU A 30 3.04 -6.24 9.02
N VAL A 31 2.95 -4.96 8.64
CA VAL A 31 2.18 -3.95 9.38
C VAL A 31 0.69 -4.30 9.37
N MET A 32 0.14 -4.68 8.21
CA MET A 32 -1.26 -5.06 8.09
C MET A 32 -1.62 -6.26 8.96
N GLN A 33 -0.74 -7.27 9.06
CA GLN A 33 -0.92 -8.43 9.93
C GLN A 33 -0.86 -8.03 11.40
N LYS A 34 0.18 -7.27 11.80
CA LYS A 34 0.37 -6.79 13.18
C LYS A 34 -0.84 -6.02 13.71
N TYR A 35 -1.45 -5.19 12.86
CA TYR A 35 -2.57 -4.33 13.25
C TYR A 35 -3.94 -4.84 12.79
N LYS A 36 -4.03 -6.06 12.24
CA LYS A 36 -5.28 -6.67 11.74
C LYS A 36 -6.02 -5.77 10.75
N ILE A 37 -5.29 -5.18 9.81
CA ILE A 37 -5.80 -4.34 8.72
C ILE A 37 -6.04 -5.24 7.50
N GLU A 38 -7.20 -5.11 6.86
CA GLU A 38 -7.58 -5.94 5.71
C GLU A 38 -7.17 -5.34 4.35
N GLN A 39 -7.06 -4.01 4.28
CA GLN A 39 -6.78 -3.30 3.04
C GLN A 39 -5.58 -2.36 3.21
N GLY A 40 -4.59 -2.50 2.35
CA GLY A 40 -3.38 -1.68 2.29
C GLY A 40 -3.33 -0.86 1.01
N LEU A 41 -2.54 0.21 1.05
CA LEU A 41 -2.33 1.10 -0.09
C LEU A 41 -0.84 1.27 -0.35
N VAL A 42 -0.44 1.12 -1.60
CA VAL A 42 0.90 1.48 -2.08
C VAL A 42 0.73 2.67 -3.03
N LEU A 43 1.25 3.82 -2.64
CA LEU A 43 1.35 5.00 -3.50
C LEU A 43 2.67 4.92 -4.26
N VAL A 44 2.61 4.91 -5.58
CA VAL A 44 3.79 4.86 -6.45
C VAL A 44 3.84 6.10 -7.32
N GLN A 45 4.94 6.85 -7.29
CA GLN A 45 5.06 8.10 -8.07
C GLN A 45 4.88 7.83 -9.57
N ASP A 46 5.66 6.90 -10.11
CA ASP A 46 5.71 6.64 -11.55
C ASP A 46 4.89 5.40 -11.97
N LEU A 47 3.69 5.26 -11.40
CA LEU A 47 2.80 4.14 -11.74
C LEU A 47 2.09 4.36 -13.07
N LYS A 48 2.45 3.55 -14.07
CA LYS A 48 1.80 3.58 -15.39
C LYS A 48 0.32 3.16 -15.35
N LYS A 49 -0.02 2.18 -14.50
CA LYS A 49 -1.36 1.63 -14.39
C LYS A 49 -1.65 1.26 -12.94
N GLU A 50 -2.77 1.75 -12.43
CA GLU A 50 -3.28 1.36 -11.12
C GLU A 50 -3.78 -0.08 -11.16
N THR A 51 -3.54 -0.82 -10.08
CA THR A 51 -3.92 -2.22 -9.98
C THR A 51 -4.27 -2.57 -8.55
N GLU A 52 -4.93 -3.71 -8.39
CA GLU A 52 -5.29 -4.26 -7.10
C GLU A 52 -4.90 -5.73 -7.09
N GLU A 53 -4.29 -6.16 -5.99
CA GLU A 53 -3.79 -7.51 -5.84
C GLU A 53 -4.19 -8.06 -4.47
N LYS A 54 -4.37 -9.37 -4.41
CA LYS A 54 -4.63 -10.09 -3.17
C LYS A 54 -3.41 -10.93 -2.81
N VAL A 55 -2.82 -10.66 -1.66
CA VAL A 55 -1.64 -11.36 -1.12
C VAL A 55 -1.98 -11.79 0.30
N ASP A 56 -1.87 -13.09 0.62
CA ASP A 56 -2.15 -13.63 1.97
C ASP A 56 -3.49 -13.20 2.57
N ASN A 57 -4.55 -13.26 1.75
CA ASN A 57 -5.89 -12.76 2.07
C ASN A 57 -6.01 -11.26 2.37
N LYS A 58 -4.90 -10.51 2.29
CA LYS A 58 -4.86 -9.05 2.35
C LYS A 58 -5.03 -8.44 0.98
N LYS A 59 -5.75 -7.33 0.93
CA LYS A 59 -6.05 -6.61 -0.30
C LYS A 59 -5.13 -5.40 -0.41
N ILE A 60 -4.39 -5.28 -1.50
CA ILE A 60 -3.42 -4.19 -1.71
C ILE A 60 -3.78 -3.45 -2.97
N LYS A 61 -4.00 -2.14 -2.85
CA LYS A 61 -4.18 -1.24 -3.98
C LYS A 61 -2.88 -0.53 -4.30
N PHE A 62 -2.51 -0.54 -5.58
CA PHE A 62 -1.38 0.22 -6.12
C PHE A 62 -1.93 1.36 -6.93
N VAL A 63 -1.67 2.58 -6.50
CA VAL A 63 -2.21 3.80 -7.14
C VAL A 63 -1.09 4.78 -7.46
N SER A 64 -1.32 5.60 -8.48
CA SER A 64 -0.36 6.65 -8.83
C SER A 64 -0.44 7.78 -7.81
N LEU A 65 0.71 8.15 -7.23
CA LEU A 65 0.78 9.31 -6.33
C LEU A 65 0.46 10.61 -7.09
N LEU A 66 0.96 10.76 -8.32
CA LEU A 66 0.75 11.96 -9.12
C LEU A 66 -0.72 12.15 -9.48
N LYS A 67 -1.42 11.08 -9.89
CA LYS A 67 -2.88 11.17 -10.15
C LYS A 67 -3.63 11.58 -8.90
N ARG A 68 -3.28 10.99 -7.74
CA ARG A 68 -3.88 11.33 -6.44
C ARG A 68 -3.70 12.79 -6.02
N LEU A 69 -2.59 13.43 -6.40
CA LEU A 69 -2.33 14.83 -6.08
C LEU A 69 -3.04 15.81 -7.03
N LEU A 70 -3.36 15.37 -8.24
CA LEU A 70 -3.97 16.21 -9.28
C LEU A 70 -5.50 16.04 -9.38
N GLU A 71 -6.03 14.93 -8.87
CA GLU A 71 -7.46 14.68 -8.72
C GLU A 71 -7.90 15.19 -7.34
N GLU A 72 -8.19 16.50 -7.23
CA GLU A 72 -8.89 17.12 -6.07
C GLU A 72 -10.42 16.92 -6.16
#